data_AF-A0A2T0A314-F1
#
_entry.id   AF-A0A2T0A314-F1
#
_cell.length_a   1.000
_cell.length_b   1.000
_cell.length_c   1.000
_cell.angle_alpha   90.00
_cell.angle_beta   90.00
_cell.angle_gamma   90.00
#
_symmetry.space_group_name_H-M   'P 1'
#
loop_
_entity.id
_entity.type
_entity.pdbx_description
1 polymer ?
#
loop_
_entity_poly.entity_id
_entity_poly.type
_entity_poly.pdbx_seq_one_letter_code
_entity_poly.pdbx_strand_id
1 'polypeptide(L)'
;MASTPRGTCLVCGKETANRCSRCLDAAHIDLFFCSPECQKLVWIGHKLFCGKNAYPLTLPLLTPSEAEIAIANMDKPAHASSAGGKPRWSVYELAHENLGLTKSEFKNCIEELTEGKDTTLSRWTFEQNQLLLTLAFSANREPGLNAFRADVLNWLIKDQMDAADAGVMKRWLYSANRIEATMLHGLICVFSTLRGALETLDLTVVKKRTSASGPCCKALVTYIKAHFSPSDAQKLFKVFTLDPSADLKD
;
A
#
# COMPACT_ATOMS: atom_id res chain seq x y z
N MET A 1 14.91 -32.45 9.50
CA MET A 1 13.99 -31.38 9.93
C MET A 1 14.30 -30.16 9.07
N ALA A 2 13.33 -29.64 8.31
CA ALA A 2 13.55 -28.42 7.53
C ALA A 2 13.74 -27.24 8.50
N SER A 3 14.78 -26.43 8.30
CA SER A 3 15.01 -25.22 9.11
C SER A 3 13.86 -24.23 8.90
N THR A 4 13.29 -23.71 9.99
CA THR A 4 12.28 -22.64 9.92
C THR A 4 12.88 -21.43 9.18
N PRO A 5 12.22 -20.90 8.14
CA PRO A 5 12.68 -19.71 7.44
C PRO A 5 12.90 -18.54 8.42
N ARG A 6 14.04 -17.86 8.27
CA ARG A 6 14.39 -16.65 9.02
C ARG A 6 14.37 -15.46 8.09
N GLY A 7 14.06 -14.29 8.64
CA GLY A 7 14.02 -13.04 7.89
C GLY A 7 14.11 -11.85 8.81
N THR A 8 14.01 -10.67 8.21
CA THR A 8 14.22 -9.40 8.89
C THR A 8 12.88 -8.79 9.33
N CYS A 9 12.78 -8.40 10.59
CA CYS A 9 11.61 -7.69 11.11
C CYS A 9 11.35 -6.41 10.29
N LEU A 10 10.15 -6.29 9.73
CA LEU A 10 9.74 -5.14 8.89
C LEU A 10 9.74 -3.78 9.63
N VAL A 11 9.82 -3.80 10.97
CA VAL A 11 9.76 -2.59 11.80
C VAL A 11 11.12 -2.17 12.33
N CYS A 12 11.98 -3.10 12.73
CA CYS A 12 13.22 -2.77 13.44
C CYS A 12 14.48 -3.41 12.88
N GLY A 13 14.37 -4.20 11.80
CA GLY A 13 15.54 -4.79 11.16
C GLY A 13 16.14 -6.00 11.89
N LYS A 14 15.61 -6.40 13.06
CA LYS A 14 16.12 -7.58 13.79
C LYS A 14 15.78 -8.87 13.06
N GLU A 15 16.75 -9.77 12.97
CA GLU A 15 16.54 -11.12 12.46
C GLU A 15 15.57 -11.90 13.35
N THR A 16 14.65 -12.66 12.75
CA THR A 16 13.66 -13.44 13.47
C THR A 16 13.10 -14.59 12.62
N ALA A 17 12.56 -15.61 13.28
CA ALA A 17 11.73 -16.64 12.65
C ALA A 17 10.22 -16.38 12.82
N ASN A 18 9.86 -15.35 13.59
CA ASN A 18 8.48 -15.00 13.89
C ASN A 18 7.83 -14.30 12.69
N ARG A 19 6.64 -14.79 12.32
CA ARG A 19 5.89 -14.35 11.14
C ARG A 19 4.45 -14.01 11.52
N CYS A 20 3.81 -13.15 10.73
CA CYS A 20 2.37 -12.99 10.82
C CYS A 20 1.68 -14.29 10.37
N SER A 21 1.12 -15.05 11.32
CA SER A 21 0.45 -16.34 11.05
C SER A 21 -0.63 -16.20 9.99
N ARG A 22 -1.48 -15.17 10.08
CA ARG A 22 -2.56 -14.95 9.10
C ARG A 22 -2.03 -14.79 7.67
N CYS A 23 -0.93 -14.05 7.47
CA CYS A 23 -0.37 -13.84 6.13
C CYS A 23 0.32 -15.10 5.60
N LEU A 24 0.97 -15.86 6.50
CA LEU A 24 1.55 -17.16 6.15
C LEU A 24 0.46 -18.17 5.76
N ASP A 25 -0.61 -18.26 6.56
CA ASP A 25 -1.63 -19.28 6.38
C ASP A 25 -2.55 -18.99 5.20
N ALA A 26 -2.96 -17.73 5.03
CA ALA A 26 -3.98 -17.34 4.03
C ALA A 26 -3.41 -16.85 2.69
N ALA A 27 -2.15 -16.39 2.66
CA ALA A 27 -1.52 -15.82 1.46
C ALA A 27 -0.12 -16.40 1.17
N HIS A 28 0.36 -17.31 2.04
CA HIS A 28 1.65 -17.98 1.91
C HIS A 28 2.81 -17.00 1.71
N ILE A 29 2.80 -15.86 2.40
CA ILE A 29 3.86 -14.85 2.36
C ILE A 29 4.48 -14.67 3.76
N ASP A 30 5.81 -14.69 3.80
CA ASP A 30 6.58 -14.55 5.05
C ASP A 30 6.80 -13.07 5.40
N LEU A 31 5.86 -12.50 6.18
CA LEU A 31 6.02 -11.17 6.76
C LEU A 31 6.52 -11.28 8.20
N PHE A 32 7.77 -10.88 8.42
CA PHE A 32 8.48 -11.08 9.69
C PHE A 32 8.27 -9.93 10.68
N PHE A 33 7.98 -10.29 11.93
CA PHE A 33 7.89 -9.37 13.07
C PHE A 33 8.58 -9.99 14.28
N CYS A 34 9.63 -9.35 14.80
CA CYS A 34 10.41 -9.97 15.88
C CYS A 34 9.63 -10.13 17.19
N SER A 35 8.59 -9.33 17.41
CA SER A 35 7.74 -9.40 18.60
C SER A 35 6.31 -8.88 18.33
N PRO A 36 5.33 -9.25 19.18
CA PRO A 36 3.97 -8.70 19.11
C PRO A 36 3.93 -7.17 19.23
N GLU A 37 4.86 -6.55 19.95
CA GLU A 37 4.96 -5.09 20.09
C GLU A 37 5.30 -4.44 18.75
N CYS A 38 6.25 -5.00 17.99
CA CYS A 38 6.58 -4.51 16.65
C CYS A 38 5.36 -4.62 15.73
N GLN A 39 4.65 -5.76 15.76
CA GLN A 39 3.44 -5.92 14.95
C GLN A 39 2.34 -4.93 15.36
N LYS A 40 2.13 -4.71 16.66
CA LYS A 40 1.11 -3.78 17.19
C LYS A 40 1.37 -2.33 16.77
N LEU A 41 2.63 -1.90 16.67
CA LEU A 41 2.99 -0.54 16.24
C LEU A 41 2.43 -0.22 14.85
N VAL A 42 2.54 -1.18 13.93
CA VAL A 42 2.16 -1.03 12.52
C VAL A 42 0.82 -1.68 12.18
N TRP A 43 0.15 -2.30 13.15
CA TRP A 43 -1.10 -3.03 12.96
C TRP A 43 -2.18 -2.18 12.28
N ILE A 44 -2.22 -0.87 12.57
CA ILE A 44 -3.22 0.04 12.02
C ILE A 44 -3.20 0.10 10.48
N GLY A 45 -2.03 0.00 9.84
CA GLY A 45 -1.91 -0.12 8.38
C GLY A 45 -1.84 -1.58 7.93
N HIS A 46 -1.06 -2.42 8.61
CA HIS A 46 -0.92 -3.84 8.22
C HIS A 46 -2.27 -4.57 8.18
N LYS A 47 -3.22 -4.26 9.07
CA LYS A 47 -4.55 -4.89 9.09
C LYS A 47 -5.33 -4.72 7.78
N LEU A 48 -5.05 -3.68 6.98
CA LEU A 48 -5.71 -3.42 5.69
C LEU A 48 -5.37 -4.50 4.66
N PHE A 49 -4.15 -5.05 4.75
CA PHE A 49 -3.58 -6.02 3.82
C PHE A 49 -3.21 -7.34 4.51
N CYS A 50 -3.70 -7.60 5.72
CA CYS A 50 -3.35 -8.81 6.46
C CYS A 50 -4.15 -10.02 5.93
N GLY A 51 -3.57 -11.21 6.05
CA GLY A 51 -4.24 -12.46 5.66
C GLY A 51 -4.29 -12.61 4.15
N LYS A 52 -5.46 -12.97 3.60
CA LYS A 52 -5.66 -13.19 2.16
C LYS A 52 -5.33 -11.98 1.28
N ASN A 53 -5.35 -10.77 1.86
CA ASN A 53 -5.04 -9.53 1.15
C ASN A 53 -3.52 -9.26 1.09
N ALA A 54 -2.68 -10.09 1.73
CA ALA A 54 -1.26 -9.85 1.83
C ALA A 54 -0.51 -10.25 0.56
N TYR A 55 -1.00 -11.26 -0.15
CA TYR A 55 -0.47 -11.72 -1.43
C TYR A 55 -1.52 -12.58 -2.18
N PRO A 56 -1.92 -12.21 -3.41
CA PRO A 56 -1.67 -10.93 -4.07
C PRO A 56 -2.04 -9.73 -3.20
N LEU A 57 -1.29 -8.63 -3.31
CA LEU A 57 -1.57 -7.45 -2.51
C LEU A 57 -2.88 -6.82 -2.99
N THR A 58 -3.94 -7.00 -2.19
CA THR A 58 -5.32 -6.75 -2.60
C THR A 58 -5.87 -5.56 -1.84
N LEU A 59 -6.41 -4.57 -2.56
CA LEU A 59 -7.10 -3.43 -1.99
C LEU A 59 -8.41 -3.89 -1.31
N PRO A 60 -8.72 -3.35 -0.13
CA PRO A 60 -10.02 -3.58 0.50
C PRO A 60 -11.14 -2.89 -0.29
N LEU A 61 -12.40 -3.26 -0.02
CA LEU A 61 -13.57 -2.54 -0.54
C LEU A 61 -13.58 -1.09 -0.03
N LEU A 62 -14.30 -0.22 -0.75
CA LEU A 62 -14.52 1.16 -0.33
C LEU A 62 -15.48 1.18 0.86
N THR A 63 -15.21 2.03 1.86
CA THR A 63 -16.26 2.43 2.80
C THR A 63 -17.32 3.27 2.07
N PRO A 64 -18.56 3.39 2.60
CA PRO A 64 -19.59 4.22 1.98
C PRO A 64 -19.15 5.66 1.71
N SER A 65 -18.44 6.28 2.66
CA SER A 65 -17.89 7.63 2.50
C SER A 65 -16.80 7.70 1.43
N GLU A 66 -15.91 6.69 1.36
CA GLU A 66 -14.91 6.59 0.29
C GLU A 66 -15.57 6.43 -1.10
N ALA A 67 -16.71 5.74 -1.20
CA ALA A 67 -17.43 5.59 -2.46
C ALA A 67 -18.10 6.90 -2.89
N GLU A 68 -18.74 7.62 -1.97
CA GLU A 68 -19.36 8.92 -2.23
C GLU A 68 -18.33 9.93 -2.76
N ILE A 69 -17.16 10.02 -2.12
CA ILE A 69 -16.07 10.90 -2.55
C ILE A 69 -15.57 10.46 -3.93
N ALA A 70 -15.36 9.16 -4.16
CA ALA A 70 -14.86 8.65 -5.43
C ALA A 70 -15.81 8.97 -6.59
N ILE A 71 -17.12 8.84 -6.38
CA ILE A 71 -18.16 9.19 -7.35
C ILE A 71 -18.16 10.70 -7.62
N ALA A 72 -18.10 11.52 -6.57
CA ALA A 72 -18.04 12.98 -6.72
C ALA A 72 -16.78 13.45 -7.48
N ASN A 73 -15.70 12.67 -7.40
CA ASN A 73 -14.40 13.01 -7.92
C ASN A 73 -13.97 12.20 -9.16
N MET A 74 -14.85 11.39 -9.76
CA MET A 74 -14.47 10.52 -10.88
C MET A 74 -13.96 11.28 -12.12
N ASP A 75 -14.37 12.53 -12.29
CA ASP A 75 -13.91 13.43 -13.36
C ASP A 75 -12.62 14.19 -13.00
N LYS A 76 -12.12 14.06 -11.76
CA LYS A 76 -10.83 14.62 -11.35
C LYS A 76 -9.69 13.72 -11.82
N PRO A 77 -8.48 14.26 -12.01
CA PRO A 77 -7.37 13.45 -12.45
C PRO A 77 -6.89 12.44 -11.41
N ALA A 78 -6.56 11.23 -11.87
CA ALA A 78 -6.16 10.13 -10.98
C ALA A 78 -4.89 10.46 -10.18
N HIS A 79 -3.86 11.04 -10.82
CA HIS A 79 -2.63 11.50 -10.17
C HIS A 79 -1.94 12.60 -10.99
N ALA A 80 -1.30 13.58 -10.34
CA ALA A 80 -0.24 14.35 -10.98
C ALA A 80 1.00 13.47 -11.06
N SER A 81 1.63 13.39 -12.24
CA SER A 81 2.90 12.68 -12.37
C SER A 81 3.90 13.29 -11.39
N SER A 82 4.61 12.46 -10.62
CA SER A 82 5.69 12.90 -9.73
C SER A 82 6.84 13.60 -10.48
N ALA A 83 6.86 13.52 -11.82
CA ALA A 83 7.76 14.28 -12.70
C ALA A 83 7.24 15.71 -13.04
N GLY A 84 6.18 16.19 -12.37
CA GLY A 84 5.59 17.51 -12.64
C GLY A 84 4.77 17.58 -13.93
N GLY A 85 4.50 16.44 -14.58
CA GLY A 85 3.60 16.35 -15.72
C GLY A 85 2.15 16.55 -15.29
N LYS A 86 1.38 17.36 -16.04
CA LYS A 86 -0.06 17.48 -15.81
C LYS A 86 -0.70 16.09 -15.92
N PRO A 87 -1.55 15.69 -14.94
CA PRO A 87 -2.42 14.55 -15.13
C PRO A 87 -3.14 14.69 -16.47
N ARG A 88 -3.02 13.70 -17.36
CA ARG A 88 -3.64 13.79 -18.68
C ARG A 88 -5.09 13.30 -18.67
N TRP A 89 -5.43 12.39 -17.76
CA TRP A 89 -6.72 11.71 -17.70
C TRP A 89 -7.33 11.71 -16.30
N SER A 90 -8.65 11.91 -16.27
CA SER A 90 -9.53 11.64 -15.14
C SER A 90 -9.55 10.16 -14.78
N VAL A 91 -9.99 9.87 -13.56
CA VAL A 91 -10.21 8.49 -13.11
C VAL A 91 -11.22 7.78 -14.02
N TYR A 92 -12.28 8.49 -14.42
CA TYR A 92 -13.26 7.98 -15.38
C TYR A 92 -12.64 7.69 -16.75
N GLU A 93 -11.84 8.60 -17.32
CA GLU A 93 -11.20 8.37 -18.64
C GLU A 93 -10.31 7.12 -18.62
N LEU A 94 -9.62 6.86 -17.50
CA LEU A 94 -8.88 5.62 -17.32
C LEU A 94 -9.79 4.39 -17.29
N ALA A 95 -10.93 4.46 -16.60
CA ALA A 95 -11.91 3.38 -16.57
C ALA A 95 -12.50 3.11 -17.97
N HIS A 96 -12.78 4.17 -18.73
CA HIS A 96 -13.26 4.08 -20.10
C HIS A 96 -12.22 3.43 -21.02
N GLU A 97 -10.98 3.90 -20.99
CA GLU A 97 -9.91 3.38 -21.84
C GLU A 97 -9.58 1.91 -21.54
N ASN A 98 -9.55 1.53 -20.25
CA ASN A 98 -9.13 0.18 -19.86
C ASN A 98 -10.27 -0.85 -19.90
N LEU A 99 -11.52 -0.42 -19.70
CA LEU A 99 -12.66 -1.33 -19.49
C LEU A 99 -13.88 -1.02 -20.39
N GLY A 100 -13.81 0.02 -21.22
CA GLY A 100 -14.92 0.43 -22.11
C GLY A 100 -16.13 0.99 -21.38
N LEU A 101 -16.01 1.37 -20.11
CA LEU A 101 -17.14 1.79 -19.28
C LEU A 101 -17.67 3.17 -19.66
N THR A 102 -19.00 3.32 -19.65
CA THR A 102 -19.64 4.63 -19.59
C THR A 102 -19.51 5.24 -18.18
N LYS A 103 -19.74 6.55 -18.04
CA LYS A 103 -19.73 7.21 -16.71
C LYS A 103 -20.69 6.56 -15.73
N SER A 104 -21.91 6.26 -16.19
CA SER A 104 -22.94 5.63 -15.36
C SER A 104 -22.54 4.22 -14.94
N GLU A 105 -21.95 3.42 -15.84
CA GLU A 105 -21.45 2.09 -15.47
C GLU A 105 -20.28 2.17 -14.50
N PHE A 106 -19.35 3.11 -14.68
CA PHE A 106 -18.25 3.29 -13.75
C PHE A 106 -18.74 3.69 -12.36
N LYS A 107 -19.70 4.61 -12.27
CA LYS A 107 -20.37 4.95 -11.01
C LYS A 107 -20.99 3.71 -10.35
N ASN A 108 -21.75 2.91 -11.10
CA ASN A 108 -22.36 1.68 -10.57
C ASN A 108 -21.29 0.69 -10.08
N CYS A 109 -20.15 0.58 -10.77
CA CYS A 109 -19.04 -0.27 -10.33
C CYS A 109 -18.46 0.22 -8.99
N ILE A 110 -18.32 1.54 -8.78
CA ILE A 110 -17.87 2.10 -7.50
C ILE A 110 -18.87 1.74 -6.39
N GLU A 111 -20.17 1.89 -6.65
CA GLU A 111 -21.23 1.51 -5.71
C GLU A 111 -21.19 0.01 -5.37
N GLU A 112 -21.02 -0.87 -6.36
CA GLU A 112 -20.90 -2.32 -6.16
C GLU A 112 -19.66 -2.70 -5.35
N LEU A 113 -18.55 -1.95 -5.47
CA LEU A 113 -17.28 -2.17 -4.76
C LEU A 113 -17.24 -1.50 -3.37
N THR A 114 -18.41 -1.22 -2.80
CA THR A 114 -18.58 -0.61 -1.48
C THR A 114 -18.95 -1.65 -0.42
N GLU A 115 -18.38 -1.52 0.78
CA GLU A 115 -18.69 -2.36 1.94
C GLU A 115 -20.20 -2.40 2.22
N GLY A 116 -20.72 -3.61 2.49
CA GLY A 116 -22.14 -3.81 2.83
C GLY A 116 -23.09 -3.83 1.62
N LYS A 117 -22.59 -3.64 0.39
CA LYS A 117 -23.37 -3.93 -0.82
C LYS A 117 -23.24 -5.41 -1.16
N ASP A 118 -24.33 -5.99 -1.67
CA ASP A 118 -24.30 -7.33 -2.25
C ASP A 118 -23.46 -7.28 -3.52
N THR A 119 -22.16 -7.41 -3.32
CA THR A 119 -21.14 -7.38 -4.35
C THR A 119 -21.46 -8.43 -5.42
N THR A 120 -21.92 -8.00 -6.58
CA THR A 120 -21.82 -8.77 -7.83
C THR A 120 -20.37 -8.76 -8.34
N LEU A 121 -19.41 -9.06 -7.44
CA LEU A 121 -18.01 -9.36 -7.80
C LEU A 121 -17.92 -10.51 -8.82
N SER A 122 -19.02 -11.24 -9.05
CA SER A 122 -19.16 -12.27 -10.08
C SER A 122 -19.16 -11.74 -11.52
N ARG A 123 -19.48 -10.46 -11.76
CA ARG A 123 -19.45 -9.87 -13.12
C ARG A 123 -18.02 -9.66 -13.61
N TRP A 124 -17.09 -9.36 -12.71
CA TRP A 124 -15.75 -8.89 -13.02
C TRP A 124 -14.69 -9.90 -12.59
N THR A 125 -13.61 -9.99 -13.34
CA THR A 125 -12.42 -10.72 -12.89
C THR A 125 -11.82 -10.07 -11.65
N PHE A 126 -10.99 -10.81 -10.92
CA PHE A 126 -10.28 -10.29 -9.76
C PHE A 126 -9.45 -9.04 -10.13
N GLU A 127 -8.73 -9.10 -11.24
CA GLU A 127 -7.87 -8.04 -11.76
C GLU A 127 -8.68 -6.78 -12.11
N GLN A 128 -9.85 -6.95 -12.74
CA GLN A 128 -10.75 -5.84 -13.07
C GLN A 128 -11.30 -5.18 -11.80
N ASN A 129 -11.71 -5.97 -10.80
CA ASN A 129 -12.16 -5.44 -9.51
C ASN A 129 -11.04 -4.63 -8.83
N GLN A 130 -9.81 -5.14 -8.85
CA GLN A 130 -8.68 -4.43 -8.25
C GLN A 130 -8.27 -3.17 -9.01
N LEU A 131 -8.40 -3.17 -10.35
CA LEU A 131 -8.23 -1.97 -11.16
C LEU A 131 -9.28 -0.91 -10.80
N LEU A 132 -10.56 -1.29 -10.76
CA LEU A 132 -11.65 -0.40 -10.39
C LEU A 132 -11.47 0.20 -9.00
N LEU A 133 -11.08 -0.62 -8.01
CA LEU A 133 -10.74 -0.14 -6.66
C LEU A 133 -9.56 0.84 -6.69
N THR A 134 -8.50 0.54 -7.46
CA THR A 134 -7.34 1.43 -7.60
C THR A 134 -7.79 2.80 -8.12
N LEU A 135 -8.58 2.82 -9.19
CA LEU A 135 -9.14 4.03 -9.77
C LEU A 135 -10.01 4.80 -8.77
N ALA A 136 -10.92 4.11 -8.07
CA ALA A 136 -11.79 4.74 -7.07
C ALA A 136 -11.01 5.35 -5.90
N PHE A 137 -9.99 4.66 -5.37
CA PHE A 137 -9.13 5.24 -4.34
C PHE A 137 -8.33 6.44 -4.87
N SER A 138 -7.84 6.40 -6.11
CA SER A 138 -7.19 7.57 -6.72
C SER A 138 -8.10 8.81 -6.77
N ALA A 139 -9.41 8.64 -6.93
CA ALA A 139 -10.40 9.72 -6.86
C ALA A 139 -10.59 10.31 -5.44
N ASN A 140 -10.23 9.56 -4.39
CA ASN A 140 -10.38 9.96 -2.98
C ASN A 140 -9.26 10.85 -2.44
N ARG A 141 -8.35 11.31 -3.30
CA ARG A 141 -7.16 12.05 -2.86
C ARG A 141 -7.45 13.54 -2.65
N GLU A 142 -8.27 13.87 -1.65
CA GLU A 142 -8.48 15.26 -1.22
C GLU A 142 -7.53 15.64 -0.06
N PRO A 143 -6.73 16.72 -0.18
CA PRO A 143 -5.87 17.18 0.91
C PRO A 143 -6.67 17.64 2.14
N GLY A 144 -6.27 17.20 3.33
CA GLY A 144 -6.69 17.82 4.61
C GLY A 144 -7.89 17.21 5.33
N LEU A 145 -8.57 16.21 4.76
CA LEU A 145 -9.75 15.57 5.36
C LEU A 145 -9.66 14.04 5.50
N ASN A 146 -8.57 13.43 5.06
CA ASN A 146 -8.51 11.98 4.93
C ASN A 146 -8.24 11.26 6.26
N ALA A 147 -9.09 10.28 6.56
CA ALA A 147 -8.82 9.28 7.58
C ALA A 147 -7.51 8.52 7.25
N PHE A 148 -6.79 8.05 8.29
CA PHE A 148 -5.53 7.30 8.12
C PHE A 148 -5.59 6.19 7.08
N ARG A 149 -6.73 5.49 6.98
CA ARG A 149 -6.95 4.45 5.97
C ARG A 149 -6.78 5.00 4.56
N ALA A 150 -7.49 6.08 4.22
CA ALA A 150 -7.44 6.69 2.90
C ALA A 150 -6.03 7.20 2.60
N ASP A 151 -5.33 7.78 3.58
CA ASP A 151 -3.93 8.21 3.42
C ASP A 151 -3.02 7.03 3.05
N VAL A 152 -3.10 5.91 3.78
CA VAL A 152 -2.28 4.72 3.50
C VAL A 152 -2.56 4.15 2.11
N LEU A 153 -3.84 4.02 1.74
CA LEU A 153 -4.23 3.46 0.44
C LEU A 153 -3.79 4.38 -0.71
N ASN A 154 -4.03 5.68 -0.58
CA ASN A 154 -3.68 6.67 -1.61
C ASN A 154 -2.17 6.79 -1.81
N TRP A 155 -1.40 6.80 -0.72
CA TRP A 155 0.06 6.81 -0.81
C TRP A 155 0.59 5.52 -1.43
N LEU A 156 0.11 4.36 -0.98
CA LEU A 156 0.55 3.08 -1.51
C LEU A 156 0.28 2.96 -3.01
N ILE A 157 -0.92 3.33 -3.47
CA ILE A 157 -1.28 3.30 -4.90
C ILE A 157 -0.39 4.25 -5.69
N LYS A 158 -0.24 5.50 -5.24
CA LYS A 158 0.59 6.49 -5.91
C LYS A 158 2.05 6.02 -6.02
N ASP A 159 2.65 5.64 -4.91
CA ASP A 159 4.07 5.27 -4.85
C ASP A 159 4.36 4.00 -5.64
N GLN A 160 3.42 3.04 -5.63
CA GLN A 160 3.46 1.91 -6.55
C GLN A 160 3.49 2.43 -8.00
N MET A 161 2.50 3.23 -8.42
CA MET A 161 2.36 3.65 -9.81
C MET A 161 3.59 4.42 -10.30
N ASP A 162 4.18 5.26 -9.45
CA ASP A 162 5.43 5.97 -9.75
C ASP A 162 6.62 5.00 -9.88
N ALA A 163 6.70 3.96 -9.04
CA ALA A 163 7.74 2.93 -9.17
C ALA A 163 7.57 2.08 -10.45
N ALA A 164 6.33 1.86 -10.88
CA ALA A 164 6.03 1.23 -12.16
C ALA A 164 6.39 2.14 -13.35
N ASP A 165 6.09 3.44 -13.27
CA ASP A 165 6.47 4.43 -14.30
C ASP A 165 8.00 4.58 -14.40
N ALA A 166 8.73 4.36 -13.30
CA ALA A 166 10.19 4.28 -13.28
C ALA A 166 10.75 2.95 -13.85
N GLY A 167 9.87 2.03 -14.25
CA GLY A 167 10.20 0.72 -14.82
C GLY A 167 10.75 -0.27 -13.80
N VAL A 168 10.52 -0.07 -12.50
CA VAL A 168 11.06 -0.94 -11.44
C VAL A 168 10.07 -2.01 -11.01
N MET A 169 8.79 -1.65 -10.92
CA MET A 169 7.75 -2.52 -10.38
C MET A 169 6.66 -2.84 -11.41
N LYS A 170 5.92 -3.91 -11.16
CA LYS A 170 4.67 -4.20 -11.87
C LYS A 170 3.64 -3.09 -11.67
N ARG A 171 2.82 -2.79 -12.68
CA ARG A 171 1.90 -1.63 -12.67
C ARG A 171 0.80 -1.66 -11.62
N TRP A 172 0.38 -2.85 -11.19
CA TRP A 172 -0.76 -3.00 -10.29
C TRP A 172 -0.37 -3.75 -9.02
N LEU A 173 -0.92 -3.35 -7.87
CA LEU A 173 -0.61 -3.97 -6.57
C LEU A 173 -0.83 -5.50 -6.59
N TYR A 174 -1.93 -5.96 -7.19
CA TYR A 174 -2.25 -7.37 -7.30
C TYR A 174 -1.31 -8.16 -8.22
N SER A 175 -0.56 -7.48 -9.08
CA SER A 175 0.41 -8.11 -9.99
C SER A 175 1.82 -8.17 -9.41
N ALA A 176 2.03 -7.58 -8.23
CA ALA A 176 3.32 -7.58 -7.55
C ALA A 176 3.79 -9.02 -7.26
N ASN A 177 5.05 -9.32 -7.58
CA ASN A 177 5.68 -10.56 -7.15
C ASN A 177 5.96 -10.53 -5.63
N ARG A 178 6.43 -11.65 -5.06
CA ARG A 178 6.62 -11.77 -3.60
C ARG A 178 7.65 -10.80 -3.01
N ILE A 179 8.67 -10.42 -3.78
CA ILE A 179 9.69 -9.44 -3.37
C ILE A 179 9.05 -8.06 -3.33
N GLU A 180 8.35 -7.68 -4.40
CA GLU A 180 7.61 -6.41 -4.50
C GLU A 180 6.54 -6.30 -3.40
N ALA A 181 5.76 -7.36 -3.16
CA ALA A 181 4.74 -7.38 -2.13
C ALA A 181 5.33 -7.20 -0.72
N THR A 182 6.41 -7.91 -0.39
CA THR A 182 7.10 -7.75 0.91
C THR A 182 7.64 -6.33 1.09
N MET A 183 8.21 -5.73 0.04
CA MET A 183 8.66 -4.34 0.05
C MET A 183 7.48 -3.37 0.28
N LEU A 184 6.34 -3.57 -0.40
CA LEU A 184 5.13 -2.77 -0.21
C LEU A 184 4.58 -2.90 1.22
N HIS A 185 4.63 -4.08 1.83
CA HIS A 185 4.31 -4.25 3.27
C HIS A 185 5.28 -3.48 4.17
N GLY A 186 6.57 -3.43 3.82
CA GLY A 186 7.55 -2.58 4.51
C GLY A 186 7.21 -1.09 4.39
N LEU A 187 6.77 -0.64 3.21
CA LEU A 187 6.31 0.73 3.00
C LEU A 187 5.05 1.05 3.82
N ILE A 188 4.09 0.12 3.89
CA ILE A 188 2.92 0.23 4.79
C ILE A 188 3.35 0.36 6.25
N CYS A 189 4.38 -0.37 6.69
CA CYS A 189 4.93 -0.26 8.04
C CYS A 189 5.50 1.14 8.29
N VAL A 190 6.27 1.69 7.35
CA VAL A 190 6.80 3.06 7.43
C VAL A 190 5.67 4.08 7.57
N PHE A 191 4.66 4.03 6.70
CA PHE A 191 3.51 4.93 6.81
C PHE A 191 2.73 4.77 8.11
N SER A 192 2.58 3.53 8.59
CA SER A 192 1.90 3.25 9.86
C SER A 192 2.61 3.89 11.05
N THR A 193 3.94 3.94 11.03
CA THR A 193 4.72 4.61 12.08
C THR A 193 4.67 6.14 11.96
N LEU A 194 4.83 6.69 10.75
CA LEU A 194 4.86 8.14 10.51
C LEU A 194 3.49 8.79 10.67
N ARG A 195 2.50 8.34 9.91
CA ARG A 195 1.16 8.93 9.88
C ARG A 195 0.28 8.45 11.03
N GLY A 196 0.47 7.20 11.46
CA GLY A 196 -0.30 6.63 12.56
C GLY A 196 -0.02 7.32 13.90
N ALA A 197 1.13 7.99 14.07
CA ALA A 197 1.37 8.81 15.26
C ALA A 197 0.33 9.94 15.40
N LEU A 198 -0.21 10.47 14.31
CA LEU A 198 -1.20 11.55 14.32
C LEU A 198 -2.64 11.07 14.60
N GLU A 199 -2.88 9.76 14.69
CA GLU A 199 -4.22 9.19 14.92
C GLU A 199 -4.60 9.07 16.40
N THR A 200 -3.77 9.58 17.31
CA THR A 200 -4.02 9.47 18.74
C THR A 200 -3.42 10.64 19.51
N LEU A 201 -4.08 11.03 20.59
CA LEU A 201 -3.57 12.01 21.56
C LEU A 201 -2.77 11.35 22.68
N ASP A 202 -2.64 10.01 22.70
CA ASP A 202 -1.80 9.30 23.67
C ASP A 202 -0.32 9.50 23.32
N LEU A 203 0.32 10.42 24.04
CA LEU A 203 1.73 10.77 23.88
C LEU A 203 2.68 9.58 24.03
N THR A 204 2.29 8.54 24.78
CA THR A 204 3.07 7.31 24.91
C THR A 204 3.09 6.55 23.59
N VAL A 205 1.93 6.45 22.93
CA VAL A 205 1.81 5.81 21.61
C VAL A 205 2.48 6.64 20.54
N VAL A 206 2.30 7.97 20.55
CA VAL A 206 2.99 8.90 19.65
C VAL A 206 4.50 8.69 19.74
N LYS A 207 5.08 8.79 20.95
CA LYS A 207 6.53 8.62 21.16
C LYS A 207 7.02 7.27 20.64
N LYS A 208 6.31 6.17 20.95
CA LYS A 208 6.68 4.83 20.47
C LYS A 208 6.68 4.73 18.94
N ARG A 209 5.65 5.27 18.27
CA ARG A 209 5.55 5.25 16.80
C ARG A 209 6.61 6.13 16.15
N THR A 210 6.80 7.35 16.64
CA THR A 210 7.83 8.26 16.14
C THR A 210 9.22 7.66 16.30
N SER A 211 9.54 7.05 17.45
CA SER A 211 10.82 6.35 17.66
C SER A 211 11.02 5.11 16.77
N ALA A 212 9.93 4.48 16.30
CA ALA A 212 10.00 3.33 15.40
C ALA A 212 10.17 3.71 13.92
N SER A 213 9.89 4.96 13.54
CA SER A 213 9.94 5.40 12.14
C SER A 213 11.33 5.25 11.50
N GLY A 214 12.39 5.71 12.17
CA GLY A 214 13.77 5.57 11.70
C GLY A 214 14.18 4.10 11.49
N PRO A 215 14.04 3.23 12.50
CA PRO A 215 14.28 1.80 12.35
C PRO A 215 13.46 1.14 11.23
N CYS A 216 12.21 1.56 11.04
CA CYS A 216 11.34 1.01 10.00
C CYS A 216 11.80 1.43 8.60
N CYS A 217 12.20 2.69 8.41
CA CYS A 217 12.84 3.16 7.20
C CYS A 217 14.16 2.42 6.92
N LYS A 218 15.03 2.24 7.93
CA LYS A 218 16.29 1.48 7.80
C LYS A 218 16.03 0.03 7.37
N ALA A 219 15.04 -0.63 7.96
CA ALA A 219 14.65 -1.99 7.60
C ALA A 219 14.17 -2.08 6.13
N LEU A 220 13.36 -1.12 5.67
CA LEU A 220 12.89 -1.05 4.28
C LEU A 220 14.05 -0.78 3.31
N VAL A 221 14.94 0.16 3.63
CA VAL A 221 16.12 0.47 2.81
C VAL A 221 17.02 -0.77 2.68
N THR A 222 17.29 -1.45 3.80
CA THR A 222 18.07 -2.69 3.82
C THR A 222 17.42 -3.77 2.94
N TYR A 223 16.09 -3.94 3.03
CA TYR A 223 15.35 -4.88 2.18
C TYR A 223 15.50 -4.54 0.69
N ILE A 224 15.31 -3.26 0.33
CA ILE A 224 15.43 -2.81 -1.06
C ILE A 224 16.85 -3.10 -1.61
N LYS A 225 17.91 -2.78 -0.85
CA LYS A 225 19.30 -3.05 -1.25
C LYS A 225 19.58 -4.54 -1.45
N ALA A 226 18.95 -5.41 -0.65
CA ALA A 226 19.19 -6.85 -0.71
C ALA A 226 18.48 -7.53 -1.89
N HIS A 227 17.38 -6.97 -2.39
CA HIS A 227 16.49 -7.65 -3.33
C HIS A 227 16.32 -6.98 -4.70
N PHE A 228 16.78 -5.74 -4.86
CA PHE A 228 16.72 -5.01 -6.13
C PHE A 228 18.13 -4.68 -6.63
N SER A 229 18.28 -4.51 -7.95
CA SER A 229 19.54 -4.07 -8.53
C SER A 229 19.94 -2.69 -7.97
N PRO A 230 21.23 -2.33 -7.90
CA PRO A 230 21.64 -1.01 -7.40
C PRO A 230 20.96 0.16 -8.12
N SER A 231 20.76 0.05 -9.44
CA SER A 231 20.03 1.03 -10.25
C SER A 231 18.55 1.13 -9.83
N ASP A 232 17.88 -0.01 -9.67
CA ASP A 232 16.47 -0.04 -9.30
C ASP A 232 16.24 0.42 -7.86
N ALA A 233 17.12 0.02 -6.94
CA ALA A 233 17.12 0.50 -5.57
C ALA A 233 17.20 2.04 -5.52
N GLN A 234 18.08 2.66 -6.31
CA GLN A 234 18.24 4.11 -6.36
C GLN A 234 16.97 4.81 -6.87
N LYS A 235 16.28 4.23 -7.86
CA LYS A 235 14.97 4.72 -8.31
C LYS A 235 13.91 4.59 -7.21
N LEU A 236 13.83 3.46 -6.51
CA LEU A 236 12.88 3.25 -5.42
C LEU A 236 13.12 4.21 -4.25
N PHE A 237 14.37 4.49 -3.89
CA PHE A 237 14.68 5.49 -2.86
C PHE A 237 14.19 6.88 -3.24
N LYS A 238 14.34 7.25 -4.52
CA LYS A 238 13.81 8.51 -5.04
C LYS A 238 12.27 8.53 -5.03
N VAL A 239 11.61 7.46 -5.47
CA VAL A 239 10.14 7.38 -5.53
C VAL A 239 9.54 7.44 -4.13
N PHE A 240 10.04 6.63 -3.19
CA PHE A 240 9.53 6.54 -1.83
C PHE A 240 10.10 7.59 -0.88
N THR A 241 10.95 8.49 -1.37
CA THR A 241 11.63 9.53 -0.56
C THR A 241 12.36 8.94 0.64
N LEU A 242 13.07 7.82 0.43
CA LEU A 242 13.86 7.14 1.45
C LEU A 242 15.31 7.61 1.40
N ASP A 243 15.92 7.84 2.56
CA ASP A 243 17.34 8.18 2.67
C ASP A 243 18.19 6.88 2.66
N PRO A 244 18.97 6.60 1.60
CA PRO A 244 19.80 5.40 1.53
C PRO A 244 20.98 5.41 2.50
N SER A 245 21.31 6.56 3.09
CA SER A 245 22.37 6.73 4.09
C SER A 245 21.93 6.39 5.51
N ALA A 246 20.62 6.12 5.72
CA ALA A 246 20.07 5.72 7.01
C ALA A 246 20.68 4.42 7.56
N ASP A 247 21.34 3.62 6.72
CA ASP A 247 22.05 2.41 7.14
C ASP A 247 23.41 2.68 7.81
N LEU A 248 24.01 3.86 7.64
CA LEU A 248 25.41 4.15 8.01
C LEU A 248 25.61 4.78 9.40
N LYS A 249 24.53 5.02 10.15
CA LYS A 249 24.63 5.47 11.55
C LYS A 249 24.29 4.30 12.45
N ASP A 250 25.33 3.65 12.94
CA ASP A 250 25.31 2.81 14.14
C ASP A 250 25.75 3.65 15.34
#